data_AF-A0A3C1RNW0-F1
#
_entry.id   AF-A0A3C1RNW0-F1
#
_cell.length_a   1.000
_cell.length_b   1.000
_cell.length_c   1.000
_cell.angle_alpha   90.00
_cell.angle_beta   90.00
_cell.angle_gamma   90.00
#
_symmetry.space_group_name_H-M   'P 1'
#
loop_
_entity.id
_entity.type
_entity.pdbx_description
1 polymer ?
#
loop_
_entity_poly.entity_id
_entity_poly.type
_entity_poly.pdbx_seq_one_letter_code
_entity_poly.pdbx_strand_id
1 'polypeptide(L)'
;MISPKQAQLIQFLRWELAIPASSIATALRHREQDSGQLPMILWQYGLITLEQLDRIFDWLERFGSMMEAKSVMYSYPDYSRSSSEETVDLSVSLSA
;
A
#
# COMPACT_ATOMS: atom_id res chain seq x y z
N MET A 1 -12.32 5.49 -2.76
CA MET A 1 -11.11 5.52 -1.91
C MET A 1 -10.10 4.56 -2.53
N ILE A 2 -8.86 5.01 -2.76
CA ILE A 2 -7.81 4.14 -3.32
C ILE A 2 -7.33 3.22 -2.17
N SER A 3 -7.60 1.92 -2.26
CA SER A 3 -7.07 0.97 -1.28
C SER A 3 -5.54 0.96 -1.32
N PRO A 4 -4.84 0.71 -0.19
CA PRO A 4 -3.37 0.68 -0.16
C PRO A 4 -2.78 -0.31 -1.18
N LYS A 5 -3.48 -1.42 -1.45
CA LYS A 5 -3.17 -2.38 -2.52
C LYS A 5 -3.11 -1.73 -3.91
N GLN A 6 -4.05 -0.84 -4.23
CA GLN A 6 -4.05 -0.13 -5.51
C GLN A 6 -2.89 0.85 -5.63
N ALA A 7 -2.61 1.61 -4.56
CA ALA A 7 -1.53 2.60 -4.58
C ALA A 7 -0.17 1.94 -4.80
N GLN A 8 0.06 0.81 -4.13
CA GLN A 8 1.29 0.01 -4.30
C GLN A 8 1.40 -0.59 -5.70
N LEU A 9 0.29 -1.11 -6.26
CA LEU A 9 0.26 -1.62 -7.63
C LEU A 9 0.61 -0.52 -8.65
N ILE A 10 0.05 0.68 -8.50
CA ILE A 10 0.34 1.81 -9.39
C ILE A 10 1.82 2.22 -9.31
N GLN A 11 2.43 2.20 -8.11
CA GLN A 11 3.86 2.45 -7.98
C GLN A 11 4.68 1.39 -8.72
N PHE A 12 4.37 0.11 -8.51
CA PHE A 12 5.07 -0.99 -9.17
C PHE A 12 5.01 -0.87 -10.70
N LEU A 13 3.84 -0.60 -11.26
CA LEU A 13 3.66 -0.40 -12.71
C LEU A 13 4.51 0.76 -13.25
N ARG A 14 4.67 1.84 -12.47
CA ARG A 14 5.45 3.01 -12.90
C ARG A 14 6.96 2.82 -12.76
N TRP A 15 7.40 2.18 -11.68
CA TRP A 15 8.81 2.07 -11.33
C TRP A 15 9.47 0.81 -11.88
N GLU A 16 8.83 -0.35 -11.76
CA GLU A 16 9.39 -1.60 -12.29
C GLU A 16 9.09 -1.78 -13.78
N LEU A 17 7.86 -1.51 -14.20
CA LEU A 17 7.43 -1.76 -15.57
C LEU A 17 7.59 -0.54 -16.49
N ALA A 18 8.01 0.61 -15.95
CA ALA A 18 8.14 1.88 -16.67
C ALA A 18 6.87 2.30 -17.44
N ILE A 19 5.68 1.89 -16.97
CA ILE A 19 4.42 2.19 -17.65
C ILE A 19 4.05 3.66 -17.37
N PRO A 20 3.75 4.46 -18.41
CA PRO A 20 3.39 5.85 -18.21
C PRO A 20 2.06 5.99 -17.48
N ALA A 21 1.97 7.01 -16.62
CA ALA A 21 0.78 7.28 -15.82
C ALA A 21 -0.48 7.48 -16.67
N SER A 22 -0.34 7.99 -17.90
CA SER A 22 -1.44 8.14 -18.87
C SER A 22 -2.08 6.81 -19.23
N SER A 23 -1.27 5.77 -19.47
CA SER A 23 -1.74 4.41 -19.77
C SER A 23 -2.45 3.78 -18.58
N ILE A 24 -1.91 3.99 -17.37
CA ILE A 24 -2.53 3.55 -16.12
C ILE A 24 -3.86 4.27 -15.90
N ALA A 25 -3.92 5.58 -16.15
CA ALA A 25 -5.13 6.37 -16.01
C ALA A 25 -6.26 5.90 -16.95
N THR A 26 -5.94 5.49 -18.17
CA THR A 26 -6.90 4.89 -19.10
C THR A 26 -7.48 3.59 -18.53
N ALA A 27 -6.64 2.70 -18.00
CA ALA A 27 -7.09 1.46 -17.38
C ALA A 27 -7.90 1.71 -16.08
N LEU A 28 -7.54 2.75 -15.31
CA LEU A 28 -8.25 3.13 -14.09
C LEU A 28 -9.66 3.69 -14.35
N ARG A 29 -9.90 4.30 -15.52
CA ARG A 29 -11.23 4.80 -15.91
C ARG A 29 -12.26 3.67 -16.12
N HIS A 30 -11.78 2.46 -16.42
CA HIS A 30 -12.62 1.26 -16.60
C HIS A 30 -12.80 0.44 -15.30
N ARG A 31 -12.29 0.95 -14.17
CA ARG A 31 -12.20 0.20 -12.90
C ARG A 31 -13.50 0.30 -12.10
N GLU A 32 -14.54 -0.40 -12.51
CA GLU A 32 -15.79 -0.42 -11.72
C GLU A 32 -15.79 -1.44 -10.57
N GLN A 33 -15.02 -2.54 -10.60
CA GLN A 33 -15.16 -3.52 -9.50
C GLN A 33 -13.86 -4.15 -8.98
N ASP A 34 -12.86 -4.52 -9.79
CA ASP A 34 -11.79 -5.38 -9.24
C ASP A 34 -10.36 -5.01 -9.61
N SER A 35 -9.48 -5.02 -8.60
CA SER A 35 -8.05 -4.80 -8.78
C SER A 35 -7.37 -5.90 -9.60
N GLY A 36 -8.00 -7.07 -9.72
CA GLY A 36 -7.56 -8.16 -10.59
C GLY A 36 -7.84 -7.93 -12.08
N GLN A 37 -8.74 -7.00 -12.43
CA GLN A 37 -9.07 -6.69 -13.83
C GLN A 37 -8.09 -5.68 -14.46
N LEU A 38 -7.42 -4.86 -13.63
CA LEU A 38 -6.47 -3.86 -14.12
C LEU A 38 -5.35 -4.44 -15.01
N PRO A 39 -4.62 -5.51 -14.60
CA PRO A 39 -3.61 -6.13 -15.47
C PRO A 39 -4.19 -6.66 -16.79
N MET A 40 -5.38 -7.28 -16.74
CA MET A 40 -6.04 -7.79 -17.96
C MET A 40 -6.41 -6.68 -18.93
N ILE A 41 -6.90 -5.55 -18.42
CA ILE A 41 -7.21 -4.37 -19.22
C ILE A 41 -5.93 -3.82 -19.87
N LEU A 42 -4.84 -3.70 -19.11
CA LEU A 42 -3.56 -3.22 -19.64
C LEU A 42 -3.04 -4.09 -20.80
N TRP A 43 -3.18 -5.41 -20.70
CA TRP A 43 -2.79 -6.33 -21.78
C TRP A 43 -3.72 -6.23 -22.99
N GLN A 44 -5.03 -6.13 -22.77
CA GLN A 44 -6.01 -5.97 -23.85
C GLN A 44 -5.80 -4.69 -24.67
N TYR A 45 -5.33 -3.62 -24.03
CA TYR A 45 -4.94 -2.37 -24.69
C TYR A 45 -3.54 -2.43 -25.34
N GLY A 46 -2.80 -3.54 -25.20
CA GLY A 46 -1.44 -3.68 -25.72
C GLY A 46 -0.40 -2.81 -25.01
N LEU A 47 -0.69 -2.37 -23.79
CA LEU A 47 0.17 -1.47 -23.00
C LEU A 47 1.29 -2.23 -22.27
N ILE A 48 1.15 -3.56 -22.16
CA ILE A 48 2.09 -4.47 -21.50
C ILE A 48 2.22 -5.77 -22.30
N THR A 49 3.36 -6.44 -22.17
CA THR A 49 3.58 -7.77 -22.77
C THR A 49 3.08 -8.88 -21.85
N LEU A 50 3.00 -10.11 -22.36
CA LEU A 50 2.61 -11.28 -21.56
C LEU A 50 3.57 -11.52 -20.38
N GLU A 51 4.88 -11.33 -20.57
CA GLU A 51 5.87 -11.44 -19.47
C GLU A 51 5.63 -10.38 -18.38
N GLN A 52 5.28 -9.16 -18.78
CA GLN A 52 4.97 -8.08 -17.84
C GLN A 52 3.64 -8.34 -17.12
N LEU A 53 2.67 -8.91 -17.82
CA LEU A 53 1.40 -9.35 -17.25
C LEU A 53 1.62 -10.40 -16.16
N ASP A 54 2.44 -11.41 -16.43
CA ASP A 54 2.77 -12.50 -15.51
C ASP A 54 3.40 -11.96 -14.21
N ARG A 55 4.38 -11.05 -14.34
CA ARG A 55 5.00 -10.35 -13.19
C ARG A 55 4.01 -9.56 -12.34
N ILE A 56 3.02 -8.92 -12.96
CA ILE A 56 1.99 -8.18 -12.23
C ILE A 56 1.12 -9.16 -11.41
N PHE A 57 0.77 -10.31 -11.97
CA PHE A 57 -0.01 -11.32 -11.25
C PHE A 57 0.78 -11.95 -10.10
N ASP A 58 2.04 -12.30 -10.32
CA ASP A 58 2.96 -12.79 -9.27
C ASP A 58 3.05 -11.78 -8.12
N TRP A 59 3.22 -10.50 -8.44
CA TRP A 59 3.25 -9.42 -7.45
C TRP A 59 1.92 -9.29 -6.68
N LEU A 60 0.77 -9.40 -7.36
CA LEU A 60 -0.56 -9.31 -6.75
C LEU A 60 -0.83 -10.45 -5.77
N GLU A 61 -0.39 -11.66 -6.08
CA GLU A 61 -0.48 -12.84 -5.22
C GLU A 61 0.40 -12.68 -3.97
N ARG A 62 1.67 -12.28 -4.17
CA ARG A 62 2.62 -11.99 -3.08
C ARG A 62 2.11 -10.88 -2.17
N PHE A 63 1.54 -9.82 -2.72
CA PHE A 63 0.95 -8.72 -1.94
C PHE A 63 -0.31 -9.17 -1.18
N GLY A 64 -1.14 -10.04 -1.78
CA GLY A 64 -2.28 -10.66 -1.10
C GLY A 64 -1.86 -11.43 0.15
N SER A 65 -0.85 -12.30 0.02
CA SER A 65 -0.26 -13.02 1.15
C SER A 65 0.42 -12.11 2.18
N MET A 66 1.11 -11.05 1.75
CA MET A 66 1.77 -10.09 2.66
C MET A 66 0.76 -9.31 3.51
N MET A 67 -0.39 -8.93 2.94
CA MET A 67 -1.44 -8.21 3.67
C MET A 67 -2.22 -9.12 4.61
N GLU A 68 -2.36 -10.41 4.30
CA GLU A 68 -2.89 -11.43 5.22
C GLU A 68 -1.99 -11.53 6.48
N ALA A 69 -0.68 -11.67 6.27
CA ALA A 69 0.30 -11.75 7.37
C ALA A 69 0.39 -10.45 8.20
N LYS A 70 0.27 -9.29 7.54
CA LYS A 70 0.21 -7.99 8.21
C LYS A 70 -1.12 -7.77 8.92
N SER A 71 -2.25 -8.29 8.45
CA SER A 71 -3.54 -8.18 9.16
C SER A 71 -3.51 -8.95 10.50
N VAL A 72 -2.79 -10.08 10.54
CA VAL A 72 -2.52 -10.83 11.78
C VAL A 72 -1.59 -10.04 12.72
N MET A 73 -0.57 -9.37 12.17
CA MET A 73 0.39 -8.56 12.96
C MET A 73 -0.15 -7.19 13.40
N TYR A 74 -1.02 -6.55 12.62
CA TYR A 74 -1.66 -5.26 12.94
C TYR A 74 -2.95 -5.41 13.74
N SER A 75 -3.25 -6.62 14.21
CA SER A 75 -4.08 -6.83 15.42
C SER A 75 -3.20 -6.76 16.68
N TYR A 76 -2.45 -5.66 16.86
CA TYR A 76 -1.97 -5.27 18.20
C TYR A 76 -3.07 -4.40 18.84
N PRO A 77 -3.71 -4.84 19.94
CA PRO A 77 -4.45 -3.92 20.78
C PRO A 77 -3.46 -3.05 21.56
N ASP A 78 -3.83 -1.78 21.70
CA ASP A 78 -3.34 -0.83 22.68
C ASP A 78 -1.96 -0.18 22.47
N TYR A 79 -1.99 1.00 21.85
CA TYR A 79 -1.13 2.12 22.24
C TYR A 79 -1.99 3.17 22.95
N SER A 80 -2.65 2.77 24.05
CA SER A 80 -3.07 3.70 25.10
C SER A 80 -2.32 3.36 26.37
N ARG A 81 -0.98 3.37 26.31
CA ARG A 81 -0.16 3.38 27.51
C ARG A 81 1.15 4.14 27.31
N SER A 82 1.09 5.44 27.53
CA SER A 82 1.84 6.12 28.60
C SER A 82 1.91 7.62 28.28
N SER A 83 0.98 8.40 28.82
CA SER A 83 1.17 9.85 28.98
C SER A 83 0.62 10.28 30.33
N SER A 84 1.23 9.73 31.36
CA SER A 84 1.19 10.09 32.77
C SER A 84 2.29 9.20 33.36
N GLU A 85 3.44 9.66 33.82
CA GLU A 85 3.72 10.80 34.70
C GLU A 85 5.21 11.17 34.53
N GLU A 86 5.51 12.44 34.25
CA GLU A 86 6.77 13.03 34.71
C GLU A 86 6.39 14.34 35.40
N THR A 87 5.90 14.21 36.62
CA THR A 87 5.85 15.34 37.56
C THR A 87 7.30 15.64 37.89
N VAL A 88 7.85 16.65 37.23
CA VAL A 88 9.17 17.17 37.59
C VAL A 88 9.05 17.75 38.98
N ASP A 89 9.63 17.05 39.95
CA ASP A 89 9.84 17.55 41.30
C ASP A 89 10.70 18.82 41.21
N LEU A 90 10.03 19.97 41.17
CA LEU A 90 10.62 21.29 41.34
C LEU A 90 10.38 21.73 42.78
N SER A 91 10.91 20.96 43.73
CA SER A 91 11.26 21.51 45.04
C SER A 91 12.74 21.83 45.03
N VAL A 92 13.08 22.92 44.32
CA VAL A 92 14.39 23.56 44.50
C VAL A 92 14.44 24.09 45.92
N SER A 93 15.18 23.38 46.76
CA SER A 93 15.69 23.90 48.02
C SER A 93 16.59 25.09 47.69
N LEU A 94 16.10 26.31 47.94
CA LEU A 94 16.96 27.49 48.02
C LEU A 94 16.94 28.01 49.44
N SER A 95 18.00 27.66 50.16
CA SER A 95 18.40 28.26 51.42
C SER A 95 18.65 29.76 51.23
N ALA A 96 18.04 30.57 52.09
CA ALA A 96 18.52 31.89 52.49
C ALA A 96 18.13 32.11 53.95
#